data_AF-A0A7J8PU89-F1
#
_entry.id   AF-A0A7J8PU89-F1
#
_cell.length_a   1.000
_cell.length_b   1.000
_cell.length_c   1.000
_cell.angle_alpha   90.00
_cell.angle_beta   90.00
_cell.angle_gamma   90.00
#
_symmetry.space_group_name_H-M   'P 1'
#
loop_
_entity.id
_entity.type
_entity.pdbx_description
1 polymer ?
#
loop_
_entity_poly.entity_id
_entity_poly.type
_entity_poly.pdbx_seq_one_letter_code
_entity_poly.pdbx_strand_id
1 'polypeptide(L)'
;MAKTKEGEQTAKLDDLEIVSIGSLYKGPWEKKYWSSSRGKDRYPYPVGYQAVRAHNGSTYKTEIHEGPRGPLFVISCDGQSCSGQTPDIAWEKFQKMGCPHLKLWHGKRFSCKIDGVE
;
A
#
# COMPACT_ATOMS: atom_id res chain seq x y z
N MET A 1 50.44 6.06 9.32
CA MET A 1 49.52 5.95 8.17
C MET A 1 48.54 4.82 8.45
N ALA A 2 47.24 5.11 8.37
CA ALA A 2 46.09 4.19 8.18
C ALA A 2 44.93 4.67 9.05
N LYS A 3 44.04 5.44 8.42
CA LYS A 3 42.71 5.80 8.93
C LYS A 3 41.80 4.57 8.80
N THR A 4 41.19 4.11 9.88
CA THR A 4 40.00 3.25 9.78
C THR A 4 38.79 4.16 9.69
N LYS A 5 38.25 4.30 8.48
CA LYS A 5 36.94 4.92 8.24
C LYS A 5 35.88 3.88 8.60
N GLU A 6 35.17 4.10 9.70
CA GLU A 6 33.87 3.48 9.91
C GLU A 6 32.90 4.13 8.93
N GLY A 7 32.74 3.47 7.79
CA GLY A 7 31.68 3.77 6.83
C GLY A 7 30.47 2.93 7.19
N GLU A 8 29.72 3.34 8.21
CA GLU A 8 28.35 2.87 8.39
C GLU A 8 27.51 3.44 7.24
N GLN A 9 27.51 2.71 6.12
CA GLN A 9 26.44 2.83 5.14
C GLN A 9 25.23 2.10 5.73
N THR A 10 24.47 2.80 6.58
CA THR A 10 23.09 2.41 6.85
C THR A 10 22.36 2.52 5.51
N ALA A 11 22.26 1.40 4.80
CA ALA A 11 21.29 1.27 3.72
C ALA A 11 19.97 1.76 4.33
N LYS A 12 19.44 2.88 3.83
CA LYS A 12 18.13 3.40 4.22
C LYS A 12 17.11 2.33 3.88
N LEU A 13 16.90 1.39 4.79
CA LEU A 13 15.82 0.42 4.70
C LEU A 13 14.56 1.25 4.85
N ASP A 14 13.74 1.17 3.82
CA ASP A 14 12.40 1.72 3.82
C ASP A 14 11.63 1.00 4.94
N ASP A 15 11.49 1.63 6.09
CA ASP A 15 10.84 1.02 7.25
C ASP A 15 9.36 0.84 6.92
N LEU A 16 8.93 -0.42 6.72
CA LEU A 16 7.55 -0.81 6.53
C LEU A 16 7.05 -1.52 7.78
N GLU A 17 6.12 -0.89 8.47
CA GLU A 17 5.44 -1.44 9.63
C GLU A 17 4.00 -1.81 9.27
N ILE A 18 3.62 -3.06 9.54
CA ILE A 18 2.22 -3.50 9.45
C ILE A 18 1.60 -3.33 10.83
N VAL A 19 0.72 -2.34 10.97
CA VAL A 19 0.04 -2.05 12.24
C VAL A 19 -1.15 -2.99 12.44
N SER A 20 -1.83 -3.37 11.36
CA SER A 20 -2.98 -4.27 11.42
C SER A 20 -3.14 -5.05 10.12
N ILE A 21 -3.35 -6.36 10.22
CA ILE A 21 -3.59 -7.22 9.06
C ILE A 21 -5.03 -7.13 8.53
N GLY A 22 -5.97 -6.60 9.32
CA GLY A 22 -7.39 -6.54 8.98
C GLY A 22 -8.09 -7.90 8.95
N SER A 23 -9.23 -7.97 8.28
CA SER A 23 -10.03 -9.19 8.11
C SER A 23 -10.79 -9.17 6.78
N LEU A 24 -11.03 -10.36 6.22
CA LEU A 24 -11.85 -10.47 5.02
C LEU A 24 -13.27 -9.99 5.30
N TYR A 25 -13.84 -9.28 4.34
CA TYR A 25 -15.22 -8.82 4.42
C TYR A 25 -16.19 -10.00 4.42
N LYS A 26 -17.06 -10.06 5.44
CA LYS A 26 -18.09 -11.10 5.62
C LYS A 26 -19.51 -10.52 5.68
N GLY A 27 -19.73 -9.33 5.14
CA GLY A 27 -21.02 -8.67 5.19
C GLY A 27 -22.03 -9.23 4.17
N PRO A 28 -23.27 -8.72 4.15
CA PRO A 28 -24.36 -9.24 3.32
C PRO A 28 -24.09 -9.16 1.81
N TRP A 29 -23.15 -8.31 1.39
CA TRP A 29 -22.72 -8.16 0.00
C TRP A 29 -21.50 -9.01 -0.37
N GLU A 30 -21.04 -9.93 0.48
CA GLU A 30 -19.80 -10.71 0.31
C GLU A 30 -19.68 -11.32 -1.10
N LYS A 31 -20.75 -11.94 -1.60
CA LYS A 31 -20.75 -12.60 -2.93
C LYS A 31 -20.53 -11.64 -4.10
N LYS A 32 -20.85 -10.36 -3.91
CA LYS A 32 -20.72 -9.29 -4.92
C LYS A 32 -19.54 -8.36 -4.60
N TYR A 33 -18.99 -8.45 -3.39
CA TYR A 33 -17.84 -7.69 -2.95
C TYR A 33 -16.65 -8.12 -3.79
N TRP A 34 -16.05 -7.17 -4.51
CA TRP A 34 -15.15 -7.62 -5.56
C TRP A 34 -13.93 -8.35 -4.97
N SER A 35 -13.39 -7.97 -3.80
CA SER A 35 -12.27 -8.68 -3.16
C SER A 35 -12.59 -9.96 -2.38
N SER A 36 -13.83 -10.48 -2.48
CA SER A 36 -14.21 -11.71 -1.76
C SER A 36 -13.60 -12.97 -2.40
N SER A 37 -13.41 -14.01 -1.58
CA SER A 37 -12.84 -15.32 -1.97
C SER A 37 -13.56 -16.03 -3.12
N ARG A 38 -14.80 -15.63 -3.45
CA ARG A 38 -15.55 -16.18 -4.61
C ARG A 38 -15.42 -15.35 -5.90
N GLY A 39 -14.63 -14.28 -5.87
CA GLY A 39 -14.40 -13.46 -7.03
C GLY A 39 -13.45 -14.13 -8.04
N LYS A 40 -13.78 -14.04 -9.34
CA LYS A 40 -13.12 -14.73 -10.46
C LYS A 40 -11.61 -14.47 -10.62
N ASP A 41 -11.07 -13.44 -9.97
CA ASP A 41 -9.71 -12.93 -10.17
C ASP A 41 -9.34 -12.03 -8.98
N ARG A 42 -9.26 -12.55 -7.73
CA ARG A 42 -9.08 -11.63 -6.59
C ARG A 42 -8.24 -12.20 -5.46
N TYR A 43 -7.05 -11.59 -5.33
CA TYR A 43 -6.31 -11.55 -4.09
C TYR A 43 -7.21 -11.00 -2.96
N PRO A 44 -7.18 -11.62 -1.77
CA PRO A 44 -7.89 -11.12 -0.61
C PRO A 44 -7.37 -9.73 -0.22
N TYR A 45 -8.26 -8.75 -0.16
CA TYR A 45 -7.96 -7.44 0.43
C TYR A 45 -8.67 -7.34 1.77
N PRO A 46 -7.95 -7.54 2.89
CA PRO A 46 -8.54 -7.49 4.21
C PRO A 46 -8.93 -6.06 4.57
N VAL A 47 -10.18 -5.89 4.97
CA VAL A 47 -10.71 -4.63 5.52
C VAL A 47 -10.13 -4.44 6.93
N GLY A 48 -9.73 -3.21 7.24
CA GLY A 48 -8.99 -2.87 8.46
C GLY A 48 -7.47 -3.10 8.36
N TYR A 49 -6.96 -3.46 7.17
CA TYR A 49 -5.51 -3.48 6.96
C TYR A 49 -4.95 -2.08 7.16
N GLN A 50 -3.83 -1.98 7.86
CA GLN A 50 -3.12 -0.75 8.13
C GLN A 50 -1.62 -1.01 8.11
N ALA A 51 -0.91 -0.26 7.27
CA ALA A 51 0.55 -0.27 7.24
C ALA A 51 1.09 1.15 7.13
N VAL A 52 2.18 1.40 7.83
CA VAL A 52 2.90 2.66 7.86
C VAL A 52 4.26 2.42 7.22
N ARG A 53 4.66 3.28 6.29
CA ARG A 53 5.97 3.21 5.66
C ARG A 53 6.68 4.55 5.75
N ALA A 54 7.91 4.53 6.25
CA ALA A 54 8.74 5.71 6.39
C ALA A 54 9.78 5.76 5.25
N HIS A 55 9.63 6.72 4.35
CA HIS A 55 10.56 6.90 3.23
C HIS A 55 10.98 8.36 3.07
N ASN A 56 12.28 8.58 2.88
CA ASN A 56 12.87 9.91 2.69
C ASN A 56 12.45 10.93 3.77
N GLY A 57 12.14 10.53 5.00
CA GLY A 57 11.68 11.45 6.04
C GLY A 57 10.20 11.85 5.94
N SER A 58 9.44 11.22 5.04
CA SER A 58 7.97 11.26 5.05
C SER A 58 7.41 9.91 5.45
N THR A 59 6.40 9.94 6.31
CA THR A 59 5.70 8.75 6.78
C THR A 59 4.33 8.70 6.11
N TYR A 60 4.09 7.66 5.32
CA TYR A 60 2.81 7.42 4.69
C TYR A 60 2.13 6.21 5.29
N LYS A 61 0.83 6.36 5.50
CA LYS A 61 -0.04 5.35 6.07
C LYS A 61 -0.97 4.86 4.97
N THR A 62 -1.11 3.55 4.86
CA THR A 62 -1.98 2.88 3.90
C THR A 62 -3.01 2.08 4.66
N GLU A 63 -4.27 2.24 4.28
CA GLU A 63 -5.41 1.66 4.98
C GLU A 63 -6.41 1.06 3.98
N ILE A 64 -7.03 -0.05 4.36
CA ILE A 64 -8.11 -0.65 3.59
C ILE A 64 -9.39 -0.56 4.40
N HIS A 65 -10.37 0.18 3.90
CA HIS A 65 -11.66 0.37 4.53
C HIS A 65 -12.75 -0.43 3.81
N GLU A 66 -13.87 -0.64 4.48
CA GLU A 66 -15.06 -1.17 3.84
C GLU A 66 -15.65 -0.13 2.89
N GLY A 67 -15.91 -0.52 1.64
CA GLY A 67 -16.61 0.31 0.67
C GLY A 67 -17.89 -0.36 0.17
N PRO A 68 -18.79 0.40 -0.48
CA PRO A 68 -20.14 -0.07 -0.82
C PRO A 68 -20.16 -1.20 -1.87
N ARG A 69 -19.10 -1.33 -2.68
CA ARG A 69 -18.99 -2.33 -3.76
C ARG A 69 -17.74 -3.20 -3.63
N GLY A 70 -16.91 -2.98 -2.61
CA GLY A 70 -15.58 -3.53 -2.47
C GLY A 70 -14.69 -2.65 -1.57
N PRO A 71 -13.44 -3.05 -1.32
CA PRO A 71 -12.55 -2.34 -0.42
C PRO A 71 -12.24 -0.94 -0.95
N LEU A 72 -12.12 -0.01 -0.02
CA LEU A 72 -11.70 1.36 -0.25
C LEU A 72 -10.27 1.52 0.25
N PHE A 73 -9.35 1.79 -0.65
CA PHE A 73 -7.95 2.02 -0.32
C PHE A 73 -7.77 3.49 0.03
N VAL A 74 -7.09 3.75 1.14
CA VAL A 74 -6.79 5.09 1.63
C VAL A 74 -5.29 5.21 1.83
N ILE A 75 -4.71 6.30 1.36
CA ILE A 75 -3.31 6.64 1.56
C ILE A 75 -3.26 8.01 2.22
N SER A 76 -2.58 8.11 3.34
CA SER A 76 -2.48 9.31 4.16
C SER A 76 -1.02 9.66 4.40
N CYS A 77 -0.68 10.94 4.33
CA CYS A 77 0.65 11.47 4.62
C CYS A 77 0.53 12.88 5.15
N ASP A 78 1.18 13.17 6.27
CA ASP A 78 1.33 14.53 6.82
C ASP A 78 0.02 15.34 6.87
N GLY A 79 -1.07 14.71 7.32
CA GLY A 79 -2.39 15.34 7.45
C GLY A 79 -3.25 15.37 6.18
N GLN A 80 -2.73 14.95 5.03
CA GLN A 80 -3.51 14.79 3.80
C GLN A 80 -3.84 13.32 3.55
N SER A 81 -5.00 13.05 2.94
CA SER A 81 -5.44 11.69 2.62
C SER A 81 -6.14 11.61 1.26
N CYS A 82 -5.84 10.56 0.50
CA CYS A 82 -6.46 10.22 -0.78
C CYS A 82 -7.09 8.85 -0.71
N SER A 83 -8.24 8.67 -1.37
CA SER A 83 -8.93 7.38 -1.42
C SER A 83 -9.30 6.93 -2.83
N GLY A 84 -9.33 5.61 -3.03
CA GLY A 84 -9.59 4.97 -4.31
C GLY A 84 -10.21 3.58 -4.17
N GLN A 85 -10.95 3.16 -5.20
CA GLN A 85 -11.56 1.82 -5.23
C GLN A 85 -10.54 0.72 -5.56
N THR A 86 -9.32 1.09 -5.97
CA THR A 86 -8.19 0.20 -6.19
C THR A 86 -6.94 0.86 -5.59
N PRO A 87 -5.91 0.09 -5.23
CA PRO A 87 -4.66 0.66 -4.71
C PRO A 87 -4.03 1.62 -5.72
N ASP A 88 -4.11 1.32 -7.02
CA ASP A 88 -3.59 2.14 -8.11
C ASP A 88 -4.29 3.50 -8.20
N ILE A 89 -5.63 3.53 -8.12
CA ILE A 89 -6.40 4.79 -8.13
C ILE A 89 -6.08 5.64 -6.90
N ALA A 90 -5.98 5.01 -5.71
CA ALA A 90 -5.62 5.73 -4.49
C ALA A 90 -4.21 6.34 -4.62
N TRP A 91 -3.26 5.56 -5.13
CA TRP A 91 -1.87 5.96 -5.30
C TRP A 91 -1.69 7.05 -6.37
N GLU A 92 -2.41 6.96 -7.50
CA GLU A 92 -2.40 8.00 -8.53
C GLU A 92 -2.91 9.34 -7.99
N LYS A 93 -4.04 9.31 -7.27
CA LYS A 93 -4.58 10.52 -6.62
C LYS A 93 -3.61 11.11 -5.61
N PHE A 94 -2.96 10.24 -4.84
CA PHE A 94 -1.98 10.65 -3.84
C PHE A 94 -0.75 11.32 -4.48
N GLN A 95 -0.24 10.78 -5.59
CA GLN A 95 0.85 11.41 -6.35
C GLN A 95 0.46 12.78 -6.92
N LYS A 96 -0.77 12.90 -7.46
CA LYS A 96 -1.31 14.16 -8.00
C LYS A 96 -1.51 15.24 -6.93
N MET A 97 -1.74 14.85 -5.67
CA MET A 97 -1.89 15.77 -4.55
C MET A 97 -0.59 16.53 -4.23
N GLY A 98 0.55 16.09 -4.78
CA GLY A 98 1.77 16.88 -4.79
C GLY A 98 2.59 16.80 -3.50
N CYS A 99 2.51 15.69 -2.75
CA CYS A 99 3.38 15.47 -1.59
C CYS A 99 4.85 15.59 -2.03
N PRO A 100 5.57 16.65 -1.61
CA PRO A 100 6.82 17.09 -2.25
C PRO A 100 7.98 16.09 -2.09
N HIS A 101 7.89 15.22 -1.08
CA HIS A 101 8.91 14.22 -0.76
C HIS A 101 8.65 12.83 -1.37
N LEU A 102 7.50 12.68 -2.05
CA LEU A 102 7.01 11.42 -2.59
C LEU A 102 7.21 11.32 -4.10
N LYS A 103 8.35 11.82 -4.61
CA LYS A 103 8.93 11.29 -5.87
C LYS A 103 9.44 9.85 -5.67
N LEU A 104 8.65 9.02 -5.00
CA LEU A 104 8.91 7.60 -4.83
C LEU A 104 8.56 6.93 -6.16
N TRP A 105 9.62 6.70 -6.92
CA TRP A 105 9.69 5.82 -8.08
C TRP A 105 9.01 6.27 -9.38
N HIS A 106 9.84 6.45 -10.39
CA HIS A 106 9.48 6.27 -11.78
C HIS A 106 8.82 4.88 -11.97
N GLY A 107 7.52 4.87 -12.25
CA GLY A 107 6.91 4.05 -13.32
C GLY A 107 7.18 2.56 -13.35
N LYS A 108 7.56 1.89 -12.24
CA LYS A 108 7.70 0.43 -12.25
C LYS A 108 6.36 -0.20 -11.86
N ARG A 109 5.49 -0.28 -12.87
CA ARG A 109 4.34 -1.18 -12.90
C ARG A 109 4.86 -2.56 -12.50
N PHE A 110 4.56 -3.02 -11.27
CA PHE A 110 4.80 -4.41 -10.90
C PHE A 110 3.82 -5.27 -11.69
N SER A 111 4.13 -5.54 -12.96
CA SER A 111 3.53 -6.65 -13.68
C SER A 111 4.17 -7.91 -13.12
N CYS A 112 3.76 -8.33 -11.92
CA CYS A 112 4.03 -9.68 -11.46
C CYS A 112 3.25 -10.61 -12.39
N LYS A 113 3.93 -11.13 -13.41
CA LYS A 113 3.51 -12.39 -14.01
C LYS A 113 3.79 -13.44 -12.95
N ILE A 114 2.73 -13.89 -12.26
CA ILE A 114 2.79 -15.14 -11.53
C ILE A 114 3.01 -16.21 -12.60
N ASP A 115 4.24 -16.71 -12.70
CA ASP A 115 4.51 -17.92 -13.47
C ASP A 115 3.89 -19.06 -12.69
N GLY A 116 2.78 -19.59 -13.21
CA GLY A 116 2.09 -20.72 -12.63
C GLY A 116 2.96 -21.96 -12.81
N VAL A 117 3.64 -22.35 -11.74
CA VAL A 117 4.19 -23.70 -11.63
C VAL A 117 3.14 -24.59 -10.96
N GLU A 118 2.55 -25.47 -11.76
CA GLU A 118 2.15 -26.81 -11.31
C GLU A 118 2.54 -27.81 -12.41
#